data_AF-A0A5T3MB35-F1
#
_entry.id   AF-A0A5T3MB35-F1
#
_cell.length_a   1.000
_cell.length_b   1.000
_cell.length_c   1.000
_cell.angle_alpha   90.00
_cell.angle_beta   90.00
_cell.angle_gamma   90.00
#
_symmetry.space_group_name_H-M   'P 1'
#
loop_
_entity.id
_entity.type
_entity.pdbx_description
1 polymer ?
#
loop_
_entity_poly.entity_id
_entity_poly.type
_entity_poly.pdbx_seq_one_letter_code
_entity_poly.pdbx_strand_id
1 'polypeptide(L)'
;MLKNIGFISALALYGVVGCVTAEPGNIPLDGLNTISFNVGEIADGEIADLRHSTCTLRLANNKKEDSYNYIEGAICPVSGEECTYSAIMKLNGNITILKQISSDENNSVYKNNDLSLSITQTPMTEANDDEGSDVKATIVLKTKHGEKIFTMTGYCGV
;
A
#
# COMPACT_ATOMS: atom_id res chain seq x y z
N MET A 1 -55.42 36.61 8.23
CA MET A 1 -55.24 35.32 8.92
C MET A 1 -54.34 34.45 8.07
N LEU A 2 -53.41 33.79 8.75
CA LEU A 2 -52.21 33.11 8.28
C LEU A 2 -52.52 31.81 7.51
N LYS A 3 -51.56 31.41 6.65
CA LYS A 3 -51.17 30.05 6.19
C LYS A 3 -51.47 29.70 4.73
N ASN A 4 -50.39 29.54 3.96
CA ASN A 4 -50.08 28.37 3.12
C ASN A 4 -48.61 28.52 2.68
N ILE A 5 -47.68 28.01 3.48
CA ILE A 5 -47.03 26.69 3.31
C ILE A 5 -46.41 26.57 1.92
N GLY A 6 -45.12 26.91 1.85
CA GLY A 6 -44.28 26.67 0.68
C GLY A 6 -44.01 25.18 0.52
N PHE A 7 -44.09 24.71 -0.72
CA PHE A 7 -43.61 23.42 -1.16
C PHE A 7 -42.40 23.66 -2.06
N ILE A 8 -41.20 23.51 -1.51
CA ILE A 8 -39.97 23.36 -2.30
C ILE A 8 -39.72 21.86 -2.38
N SER A 9 -40.14 21.24 -3.49
CA SER A 9 -39.72 19.87 -3.82
C SER A 9 -38.27 19.91 -4.28
N ALA A 10 -37.34 19.66 -3.37
CA ALA A 10 -35.96 19.33 -3.73
C ALA A 10 -35.95 17.91 -4.34
N LEU A 11 -35.74 17.81 -5.64
CA LEU A 11 -35.37 16.55 -6.28
C LEU A 11 -33.98 16.14 -5.75
N ALA A 12 -33.93 15.14 -4.88
CA ALA A 12 -32.71 14.42 -4.59
C ALA A 12 -32.32 13.60 -5.83
N LEU A 13 -31.42 14.16 -6.65
CA LEU A 13 -30.68 13.41 -7.65
C LEU A 13 -29.78 12.43 -6.90
N TYR A 14 -30.22 11.19 -6.76
CA TYR A 14 -29.35 10.07 -6.45
C TYR A 14 -28.39 9.87 -7.62
N GLY A 15 -27.28 10.59 -7.59
CA GLY A 15 -26.12 10.27 -8.41
C GLY A 15 -25.56 8.94 -7.94
N VAL A 16 -25.85 7.88 -8.68
CA VAL A 16 -25.11 6.62 -8.55
C VAL A 16 -23.69 6.95 -9.00
N VAL A 17 -22.81 7.21 -8.04
CA VAL A 17 -21.37 7.24 -8.30
C VAL A 17 -21.02 5.79 -8.62
N GLY A 18 -20.99 5.45 -9.91
CA GLY A 18 -20.41 4.21 -10.37
C GLY A 18 -18.99 4.16 -9.84
N CYS A 19 -18.73 3.23 -8.93
CA CYS A 19 -17.38 2.93 -8.49
C CYS A 19 -16.67 2.35 -9.72
N VAL A 20 -15.94 3.20 -10.43
CA VAL A 20 -15.02 2.74 -11.47
C VAL A 20 -13.87 2.13 -10.70
N THR A 21 -13.84 0.80 -10.63
CA THR A 21 -12.63 0.10 -10.19
C THR A 21 -11.55 0.44 -11.20
N ALA A 22 -10.68 1.37 -10.83
CA ALA A 22 -9.44 1.56 -11.57
C ALA A 22 -8.59 0.34 -11.22
N GLU A 23 -8.34 -0.53 -12.20
CA GLU A 23 -7.28 -1.52 -12.08
C GLU A 23 -6.04 -0.81 -11.54
N PRO A 24 -5.35 -1.35 -10.52
CA PRO A 24 -4.18 -0.70 -9.96
C PRO A 24 -3.17 -0.48 -11.09
N GLY A 25 -3.00 0.80 -11.44
CA GLY A 25 -2.40 1.21 -12.69
C GLY A 25 -1.00 0.65 -12.85
N ASN A 26 -0.76 -0.04 -13.96
CA ASN A 26 0.59 -0.28 -14.43
C ASN A 26 1.31 1.07 -14.49
N ILE A 27 2.46 1.17 -13.82
CA ILE A 27 3.29 2.38 -13.84
C ILE A 27 3.56 2.70 -15.33
N PRO A 28 3.30 3.94 -15.79
CA PRO A 28 3.75 4.35 -17.11
C PRO A 28 5.26 4.12 -17.19
N LEU A 29 5.71 3.30 -18.15
CA LEU A 29 7.11 2.89 -18.32
C LEU A 29 8.12 4.06 -18.26
N ASP A 30 7.70 5.28 -18.64
CA ASP A 30 8.54 6.48 -18.56
C ASP A 30 8.92 6.90 -17.13
N GLY A 31 8.12 6.57 -16.12
CA GLY A 31 8.42 6.81 -14.71
C GLY A 31 9.40 5.81 -14.08
N LEU A 32 9.76 4.75 -14.79
CA LEU A 32 10.71 3.70 -14.39
C LEU A 32 12.09 3.86 -15.05
N ASN A 33 12.26 4.83 -15.95
CA ASN A 33 13.48 5.05 -16.73
C ASN A 33 14.63 5.70 -15.96
N THR A 34 14.47 5.98 -14.66
CA THR A 34 15.51 6.53 -13.79
C THR A 34 15.65 5.72 -12.51
N ILE A 35 16.86 5.67 -11.95
CA ILE A 35 17.16 5.01 -10.66
C ILE A 35 16.64 5.87 -9.47
N SER A 36 16.02 7.02 -9.74
CA SER A 36 15.47 7.91 -8.73
C SER A 36 13.97 7.62 -8.51
N PHE A 37 13.69 6.73 -7.56
CA PHE A 37 12.34 6.57 -7.03
C PHE A 37 12.07 7.58 -5.93
N ASN A 38 11.01 8.38 -6.11
CA ASN A 38 10.37 9.07 -5.01
C ASN A 38 9.36 8.11 -4.37
N VAL A 39 9.53 7.84 -3.08
CA VAL A 39 8.60 7.00 -2.33
C VAL A 39 7.62 7.93 -1.61
N GLY A 40 6.37 7.90 -2.05
CA GLY A 40 5.28 8.68 -1.50
C GLY A 40 4.63 8.02 -0.28
N GLU A 41 3.77 8.79 0.39
CA GLU A 41 2.87 8.30 1.43
C GLU A 41 1.65 7.63 0.76
N ILE A 42 1.24 6.48 1.30
CA ILE A 42 -0.01 5.79 0.94
C ILE A 42 -1.08 6.33 1.90
N ALA A 43 -2.14 6.92 1.33
CA ALA A 43 -3.24 7.45 2.13
C ALA A 43 -4.27 6.36 2.46
N ASP A 44 -5.03 6.57 3.54
CA ASP A 44 -6.14 5.70 3.90
C ASP A 44 -7.14 5.57 2.75
N GLY A 45 -7.55 4.34 2.47
CA GLY A 45 -8.50 4.03 1.39
C GLY A 45 -7.94 4.17 -0.02
N GLU A 46 -6.64 4.50 -0.20
CA GLU A 46 -6.00 4.51 -1.53
C GLU A 46 -5.89 3.09 -2.12
N ILE A 47 -5.97 2.05 -1.27
CA ILE A 47 -6.03 0.64 -1.67
C ILE A 47 -7.40 0.06 -1.27
N ALA A 48 -8.34 0.00 -2.20
CA ALA A 48 -9.72 -0.40 -1.91
C ALA A 48 -9.89 -1.89 -1.52
N ASP A 49 -9.02 -2.77 -2.04
CA ASP A 49 -9.17 -4.23 -1.90
C ASP A 49 -8.22 -4.84 -0.84
N LEU A 50 -7.54 -4.00 -0.05
CA LEU A 50 -6.68 -4.44 1.04
C LEU A 50 -7.54 -4.81 2.25
N ARG A 51 -7.54 -6.09 2.63
CA ARG A 51 -8.39 -6.59 3.72
C ARG A 51 -7.78 -6.41 5.10
N HIS A 52 -6.51 -6.76 5.24
CA HIS A 52 -5.75 -6.64 6.50
C HIS A 52 -4.30 -6.32 6.15
N SER A 53 -3.79 -5.22 6.69
CA SER A 53 -2.38 -4.88 6.64
C SER A 53 -1.67 -5.58 7.79
N THR A 54 -0.66 -6.39 7.48
CA THR A 54 0.15 -7.14 8.43
C THR A 54 1.50 -6.46 8.68
N CYS A 55 1.89 -5.50 7.85
CA CYS A 55 3.13 -4.77 8.05
C CYS A 55 2.98 -3.38 7.46
N THR A 56 3.29 -2.36 8.26
CA THR A 56 3.21 -0.96 7.83
C THR A 56 4.50 -0.26 8.19
N LEU A 57 5.21 0.24 7.19
CA LEU A 57 6.55 0.82 7.35
C LEU A 57 6.59 2.26 6.83
N ARG A 58 7.36 3.08 7.52
CA ARG A 58 7.63 4.47 7.17
C ARG A 58 9.11 4.68 6.89
N LEU A 59 9.42 5.57 5.96
CA LEU A 59 10.79 6.01 5.75
C LEU A 59 11.33 6.69 7.02
N ALA A 60 12.61 6.51 7.30
CA ALA A 60 13.24 7.09 8.50
C ALA A 60 13.13 8.62 8.60
N ASN A 61 12.98 9.33 7.47
CA ASN A 61 12.80 10.78 7.42
C ASN A 61 11.33 11.23 7.44
N ASN A 62 10.37 10.30 7.36
CA ASN A 62 8.96 10.60 7.47
C ASN A 62 8.55 10.67 8.95
N LYS A 63 8.09 11.84 9.38
CA LYS A 63 7.69 12.13 10.77
C LYS A 63 6.18 12.29 10.94
N LYS A 64 5.39 12.13 9.88
CA LYS A 64 3.94 12.23 9.99
C LYS A 64 3.40 10.96 10.64
N GLU A 65 2.59 11.17 11.67
CA GLU A 65 1.82 10.12 12.32
C GLU A 65 0.84 9.51 11.31
N ASP A 66 0.57 8.21 11.45
CA ASP A 66 -0.36 7.44 10.60
C ASP A 66 -0.11 7.55 9.09
N SER A 67 1.14 7.76 8.69
CA SER A 67 1.55 7.77 7.28
C SER A 67 2.53 6.65 6.99
N TYR A 68 2.23 5.89 5.93
CA TYR A 68 3.01 4.72 5.55
C TYR A 68 3.56 4.89 4.15
N ASN A 69 4.77 4.39 3.94
CA ASN A 69 5.43 4.40 2.64
C ASN A 69 5.45 3.00 2.00
N TYR A 70 5.20 1.97 2.82
CA TYR A 70 5.18 0.58 2.45
C TYR A 70 4.17 -0.16 3.32
N ILE A 71 3.38 -1.04 2.68
CA ILE A 71 2.38 -1.88 3.33
C ILE A 71 2.52 -3.32 2.82
N GLU A 72 2.40 -4.30 3.70
CA GLU A 72 2.13 -5.69 3.33
C GLU A 72 0.72 -6.08 3.75
N GLY A 73 0.08 -6.92 2.93
CA GLY A 73 -1.19 -7.50 3.29
C GLY A 73 -1.85 -8.30 2.16
N ALA A 74 -2.98 -8.90 2.48
CA ALA A 74 -3.78 -9.66 1.54
C ALA A 74 -4.68 -8.74 0.70
N ILE A 75 -4.54 -8.84 -0.63
CA ILE A 75 -5.42 -8.20 -1.60
C ILE A 75 -6.37 -9.26 -2.14
N CYS A 76 -7.68 -9.06 -1.93
CA CYS A 76 -8.71 -10.04 -2.27
C CYS A 76 -9.64 -9.46 -3.34
N PRO A 77 -9.58 -9.94 -4.59
CA PRO A 77 -10.47 -9.47 -5.65
C PRO A 77 -11.94 -9.68 -5.30
N VAL A 78 -12.79 -8.73 -5.72
CA VAL A 78 -14.25 -8.81 -5.52
C VAL A 78 -14.90 -9.99 -6.26
N SER A 79 -14.21 -10.56 -7.27
CA SER A 79 -14.65 -11.70 -8.07
C SER A 79 -14.64 -13.04 -7.33
N GLY A 80 -14.16 -13.08 -6.07
CA GLY A 80 -14.06 -14.31 -5.29
C GLY A 80 -12.83 -15.17 -5.62
N GLU A 81 -11.88 -14.60 -6.37
CA GLU A 81 -10.56 -15.19 -6.58
C GLU A 81 -9.75 -15.26 -5.28
N GLU A 82 -8.73 -16.10 -5.26
CA GLU A 82 -7.83 -16.22 -4.11
C GLU A 82 -7.13 -14.89 -3.80
N CYS A 83 -7.08 -14.57 -2.51
CA CYS A 83 -6.35 -13.41 -2.04
C CYS A 83 -4.86 -13.58 -2.31
N THR A 84 -4.22 -12.54 -2.82
CA THR A 84 -2.77 -12.52 -3.02
C THR A 84 -2.11 -11.68 -1.95
N TYR A 85 -1.20 -12.28 -1.17
CA TYR A 85 -0.37 -11.53 -0.24
C TYR A 85 0.66 -10.69 -1.04
N SER A 86 0.68 -9.39 -0.77
CA SER A 86 1.37 -8.42 -1.61
C SER A 86 2.10 -7.37 -0.78
N ALA A 87 3.21 -6.88 -1.32
CA ALA A 87 3.85 -5.65 -0.90
C ALA A 87 3.35 -4.48 -1.75
N ILE A 88 3.11 -3.33 -1.11
CA ILE A 88 2.51 -2.15 -1.71
C ILE A 88 3.38 -0.94 -1.40
N MET A 89 3.76 -0.18 -2.43
CA MET A 89 4.52 1.07 -2.30
C MET A 89 3.96 2.13 -3.23
N LYS A 90 4.04 3.40 -2.85
CA LYS A 90 3.78 4.51 -3.77
C LYS A 90 5.07 5.00 -4.41
N LEU A 91 5.34 4.59 -5.64
CA LEU A 91 6.56 4.93 -6.37
C LEU A 91 6.25 5.99 -7.43
N ASN A 92 6.96 7.12 -7.37
CA ASN A 92 6.77 8.26 -8.29
C ASN A 92 5.30 8.70 -8.40
N GLY A 93 4.58 8.66 -7.28
CA GLY A 93 3.16 9.02 -7.19
C GLY A 93 2.17 7.91 -7.53
N ASN A 94 2.62 6.75 -8.00
CA ASN A 94 1.75 5.63 -8.39
C ASN A 94 1.80 4.50 -7.37
N ILE A 95 0.63 3.95 -7.02
CA ILE A 95 0.53 2.71 -6.26
C ILE A 95 1.13 1.57 -7.08
N THR A 96 2.09 0.88 -6.48
CA THR A 96 2.79 -0.27 -7.03
C THR A 96 2.53 -1.46 -6.14
N ILE A 97 1.98 -2.53 -6.72
CA ILE A 97 1.67 -3.77 -6.02
C ILE A 97 2.59 -4.86 -6.55
N LEU A 98 3.21 -5.61 -5.63
CA LEU A 98 4.10 -6.72 -5.93
C LEU A 98 3.62 -7.98 -5.19
N LYS A 99 3.42 -9.08 -5.92
CA LYS A 99 2.96 -10.35 -5.34
C LYS A 99 4.09 -11.04 -4.61
N GLN A 100 3.81 -11.65 -3.46
CA GLN A 100 4.82 -12.44 -2.74
C GLN A 100 5.22 -13.67 -3.56
N ILE A 101 6.53 -13.91 -3.64
CA ILE A 101 7.14 -15.04 -4.34
C ILE A 101 7.72 -16.03 -3.33
N SER A 102 8.31 -15.52 -2.26
CA SER A 102 8.86 -16.32 -1.17
C SER A 102 8.87 -15.52 0.12
N SER A 103 8.79 -16.22 1.24
CA SER A 103 8.89 -15.67 2.58
C SER A 103 9.64 -16.65 3.48
N ASP A 104 10.56 -16.12 4.26
CA ASP A 104 11.15 -16.76 5.44
C ASP A 104 10.89 -15.87 6.66
N GLU A 105 11.40 -16.27 7.82
CA GLU A 105 11.12 -15.63 9.11
C GLU A 105 11.30 -14.10 9.10
N ASN A 106 12.34 -13.59 8.44
CA ASN A 106 12.67 -12.17 8.45
C ASN A 106 12.87 -11.59 7.05
N ASN A 107 12.79 -12.40 6.00
CA ASN A 107 13.00 -11.97 4.63
C ASN A 107 11.81 -12.35 3.77
N SER A 108 11.43 -11.45 2.88
CA SER A 108 10.41 -11.74 1.89
C SER A 108 10.79 -11.16 0.55
N VAL A 109 10.37 -11.84 -0.52
CA VAL A 109 10.62 -11.42 -1.90
C VAL A 109 9.27 -11.27 -2.60
N TYR A 110 9.10 -10.12 -3.22
CA TYR A 110 7.90 -9.74 -3.95
C TYR A 110 8.26 -9.36 -5.38
N LYS A 111 7.36 -9.61 -6.33
CA LYS A 111 7.62 -9.32 -7.73
C LYS A 111 6.34 -8.95 -8.50
N ASN A 112 6.51 -8.09 -9.49
CA ASN A 112 5.58 -7.94 -10.61
C ASN A 112 6.37 -8.00 -11.95
N ASN A 113 5.74 -7.61 -13.06
CA ASN A 113 6.39 -7.72 -14.37
C ASN A 113 7.61 -6.80 -14.53
N ASP A 114 7.64 -5.68 -13.81
CA ASP A 114 8.62 -4.61 -14.00
C ASP A 114 9.67 -4.54 -12.88
N LEU A 115 9.31 -5.01 -11.69
CA LEU A 115 10.02 -4.77 -10.44
C LEU A 115 10.12 -6.04 -9.59
N SER A 116 11.21 -6.15 -8.85
CA SER A 116 11.31 -7.08 -7.72
C SER A 116 11.73 -6.34 -6.47
N LEU A 117 11.15 -6.70 -5.34
CA LEU A 117 11.42 -6.13 -4.04
C LEU A 117 11.84 -7.25 -3.10
N SER A 118 12.97 -7.11 -2.42
CA SER A 118 13.33 -7.96 -1.29
C SER A 118 13.37 -7.12 -0.03
N ILE A 119 12.73 -7.60 1.03
CA ILE A 119 12.73 -6.98 2.35
C ILE A 119 13.47 -7.89 3.32
N THR A 120 14.25 -7.29 4.21
CA THR A 120 14.82 -7.92 5.40
C THR A 120 14.38 -7.12 6.61
N GLN A 121 13.70 -7.77 7.54
CA GLN A 121 13.16 -7.21 8.78
C GLN A 121 14.09 -7.57 9.95
N THR A 122 14.15 -6.69 10.94
CA THR A 122 14.88 -6.91 12.18
C THR A 122 14.04 -6.34 13.31
N PRO A 123 13.56 -7.17 14.26
CA PRO A 123 12.84 -6.70 15.43
C PRO A 123 13.68 -5.67 16.21
N MET A 124 13.04 -4.57 16.62
CA MET A 124 13.68 -3.51 17.43
C MET A 124 13.59 -3.79 18.93
N THR A 125 12.59 -4.57 19.33
CA THR A 125 12.39 -5.10 20.68
C THR A 125 12.10 -6.59 20.57
N GLU A 126 12.25 -7.34 21.67
CA GLU A 126 11.77 -8.72 21.68
C GLU A 126 10.25 -8.74 21.45
N ALA A 127 9.78 -9.79 20.78
CA ALA A 127 8.36 -10.00 20.58
C ALA A 127 7.70 -10.11 21.95
N ASN A 128 6.78 -9.20 22.26
CA ASN A 128 5.89 -9.33 23.39
C ASN A 128 4.71 -10.24 22.98
N ASP A 129 3.81 -10.58 23.90
CA ASP A 129 2.58 -11.35 23.60
C ASP A 129 1.61 -10.63 22.63
N ASP A 130 1.95 -9.42 22.18
CA ASP A 130 1.26 -8.73 21.10
C ASP A 130 1.53 -9.46 19.77
N GLU A 131 0.53 -9.56 18.89
CA GLU A 131 0.57 -10.28 17.61
C GLU A 131 1.55 -9.68 16.58
N GLY A 132 2.43 -8.75 16.98
CA GLY A 132 3.42 -8.10 16.13
C GLY A 132 4.51 -7.37 16.90
N SER A 133 5.48 -6.81 16.17
CA SER A 133 6.63 -6.12 16.72
C SER A 133 7.00 -4.87 15.93
N ASP A 134 7.61 -3.90 16.62
CA ASP A 134 8.31 -2.82 15.97
C ASP A 134 9.55 -3.38 15.26
N VAL A 135 9.67 -3.11 13.96
CA VAL A 135 10.77 -3.59 13.13
C VAL A 135 11.51 -2.45 12.46
N LYS A 136 12.80 -2.68 12.23
CA LYS A 136 13.58 -1.97 11.23
C LYS A 136 13.67 -2.87 9.99
N ALA A 137 13.40 -2.29 8.83
CA ALA A 137 13.45 -3.01 7.58
C ALA A 137 14.45 -2.38 6.61
N THR A 138 15.13 -3.25 5.85
CA THR A 138 15.87 -2.87 4.66
C THR A 138 15.14 -3.42 3.44
N ILE A 139 14.76 -2.53 2.53
CA ILE A 139 14.07 -2.88 1.29
C ILE A 139 15.03 -2.63 0.13
N VAL A 140 15.27 -3.66 -0.68
CA VAL A 140 16.01 -3.56 -1.94
C VAL A 140 15.00 -3.68 -3.09
N LEU A 141 14.76 -2.56 -3.76
CA LEU A 141 13.93 -2.49 -4.96
C LEU A 141 14.82 -2.59 -6.20
N LYS A 142 14.64 -3.64 -6.99
CA LYS A 142 15.38 -3.88 -8.24
C LYS A 142 14.48 -3.69 -9.45
N THR A 143 15.05 -3.06 -10.46
CA THR A 143 14.45 -2.81 -11.77
C THR A 143 15.41 -3.30 -12.86
N LYS A 144 14.97 -3.29 -14.11
CA LYS A 144 15.87 -3.49 -15.26
C LYS A 144 17.02 -2.46 -15.35
N HIS A 145 16.90 -1.31 -14.69
CA HIS A 145 17.85 -0.19 -14.77
C HIS A 145 18.78 -0.07 -13.56
N GLY A 146 18.58 -0.88 -12.52
CA GLY A 146 19.40 -0.84 -11.30
C GLY A 146 18.60 -1.15 -10.05
N GLU A 147 19.25 -0.95 -8.92
CA GLU A 147 18.68 -1.20 -7.59
C GLU A 147 18.69 0.05 -6.71
N LYS A 148 17.71 0.11 -5.80
CA LYS A 148 17.60 1.15 -4.79
C LYS A 148 17.34 0.50 -3.44
N ILE A 149 18.05 0.99 -2.43
CA ILE A 149 17.92 0.51 -1.05
C ILE A 149 17.20 1.57 -0.23
N PHE A 150 16.21 1.14 0.55
CA PHE A 150 15.49 1.97 1.50
C PHE A 150 15.62 1.36 2.90
N THR A 151 15.80 2.24 3.88
CA THR A 151 15.72 1.87 5.29
C THR A 151 14.42 2.43 5.86
N MET A 152 13.62 1.56 6.45
CA MET A 152 12.32 1.91 6.99
C MET A 152 12.17 1.34 8.41
N THR A 153 11.20 1.88 9.14
CA THR A 153 10.80 1.38 10.45
C THR A 153 9.28 1.34 10.54
N GLY A 154 8.72 0.49 11.37
CA GLY A 154 7.29 0.44 11.57
C GLY A 154 6.89 -0.81 12.34
N TYR A 155 5.64 -1.22 12.19
CA TYR A 155 5.08 -2.34 12.95
C TYR A 155 4.64 -3.44 11.99
N CYS A 156 5.01 -4.67 12.30
CA CYS A 156 4.61 -5.85 11.52
C CYS A 156 4.14 -6.96 12.47
N GLY A 157 2.97 -7.54 12.17
CA GLY A 157 2.24 -8.50 12.98
C GLY A 157 1.15 -9.21 12.19
N VAL A 158 0.64 -10.31 12.75
CA VAL A 158 -0.39 -11.17 12.15
C VAL A 158 -1.77 -10.89 12.71
#